data_AF-A0A3D4UGR5-F1
#
_entry.id   AF-A0A3D4UGR5-F1
#
_cell.length_a   1.000
_cell.length_b   1.000
_cell.length_c   1.000
_cell.angle_alpha   90.00
_cell.angle_beta   90.00
_cell.angle_gamma   90.00
#
_symmetry.space_group_name_H-M   'P 1'
#
loop_
_entity.id
_entity.type
_entity.pdbx_description
1 polymer ?
#
loop_
_entity_poly.entity_id
_entity_poly.type
_entity_poly.pdbx_seq_one_letter_code
_entity_poly.pdbx_strand_id
1 'polypeptide(L)'
;MSAQVPGRDLEIRSTAGDLLASAPTVSTRRVQTYARIDNKTPLIIGGLVSRDMSITQDKVPFLGDLPIIGNAFRSKQTSTEKREVIIVLTPYVLQDDDAVSRILPKDDDLFDSTGNKLFRDAFRIRSQDVFDLQFLAENKRLRIYRDLARELIKNNFTFAEVDPFSEFRDDTIPGEEILVHRMIYELIKRTEVDMRVNPQRIIYFEEKDYEGYNVRFLESMLAKLGDGQTPESFFKLNPGKAIAITYTYKRNSLARQDLASEPIPEVALVDCPNRDAWQQLLWDMNQPNSDGIDRYTIIIQGGRDIVRLQRAIMLKMIVQLNGGEESLSLDNFSIGKILHTPELGSDAVTVIDADVARYFFHTELYYAAIIKRIEETLKLFDDAIDDPSVQMYLEPGANRADLE
;
A
#
# COMPACT_ATOMS: atom_id res chain seq x y z
N MET A 1 15.47 -17.91 -22.01
CA MET A 1 14.88 -16.78 -22.76
C MET A 1 15.59 -16.64 -24.09
N SER A 2 14.83 -16.31 -25.14
CA SER A 2 15.32 -16.01 -26.50
C SER A 2 15.10 -14.54 -26.80
N ALA A 3 16.13 -13.83 -27.28
CA ALA A 3 16.01 -12.46 -27.75
C ALA A 3 16.67 -12.35 -29.13
N GLN A 4 16.10 -11.51 -30.01
CA GLN A 4 16.73 -11.13 -31.27
C GLN A 4 17.99 -10.32 -30.99
N VAL A 5 19.06 -10.59 -31.74
CA VAL A 5 20.33 -9.86 -31.61
C VAL A 5 20.43 -8.84 -32.76
N PRO A 6 20.38 -7.52 -32.49
CA PRO A 6 20.44 -6.51 -33.53
C PRO A 6 21.71 -6.63 -34.38
N GLY A 7 21.57 -6.63 -35.71
CA GLY A 7 22.70 -6.59 -36.66
C GLY A 7 23.50 -7.89 -36.83
N ARG A 8 22.97 -9.02 -36.34
CA ARG A 8 23.59 -10.36 -36.46
C ARG A 8 22.77 -11.33 -37.31
N ASP A 9 21.73 -10.84 -37.98
CA ASP A 9 20.87 -11.66 -38.82
C ASP A 9 21.65 -12.18 -40.03
N LEU A 10 21.37 -13.42 -40.40
CA LEU A 10 22.00 -14.06 -41.53
C LEU A 10 21.36 -13.51 -42.80
N GLU A 11 22.07 -12.63 -43.49
CA GLU A 11 21.63 -11.98 -44.72
C GLU A 11 22.25 -12.66 -45.94
N ILE A 12 21.41 -13.12 -46.86
CA ILE A 12 21.84 -13.62 -48.17
C ILE A 12 21.69 -12.47 -49.16
N ARG A 13 22.80 -12.04 -49.77
CA ARG A 13 22.82 -10.95 -50.74
C ARG A 13 23.17 -11.43 -52.15
N SER A 14 22.58 -10.79 -53.15
CA SER A 14 22.91 -10.97 -54.57
C SER A 14 24.33 -10.47 -54.86
N THR A 15 24.93 -10.92 -55.96
CA THR A 15 26.18 -10.36 -56.50
C THR A 15 26.10 -8.87 -56.81
N ALA A 16 24.89 -8.31 -56.97
CA ALA A 16 24.65 -6.87 -57.12
C ALA A 16 24.48 -6.11 -55.78
N GLY A 17 24.51 -6.80 -54.64
CA GLY A 17 24.41 -6.23 -53.29
C GLY A 17 23.01 -6.25 -52.66
N ASP A 18 21.97 -6.57 -53.43
CA ASP A 18 20.58 -6.62 -52.98
C ASP A 18 20.33 -7.75 -51.97
N LEU A 19 19.56 -7.47 -50.91
CA LEU A 19 19.17 -8.47 -49.91
C LEU A 19 18.11 -9.41 -50.49
N LEU A 20 18.44 -10.70 -50.60
CA LEU A 20 17.57 -11.72 -51.16
C LEU A 20 16.77 -12.48 -50.08
N ALA A 21 17.36 -12.67 -48.89
CA ALA A 21 16.69 -13.28 -47.74
C ALA A 21 17.40 -12.93 -46.43
N SER A 22 16.67 -12.89 -45.32
CA SER A 22 17.24 -12.77 -43.97
C SER A 22 16.66 -13.84 -43.03
N ALA A 23 17.50 -14.36 -42.14
CA ALA A 23 17.10 -15.24 -41.05
C ALA A 23 17.46 -14.61 -39.69
N PRO A 24 16.51 -14.49 -38.75
CA PRO A 24 16.77 -13.86 -37.47
C PRO A 24 17.71 -14.72 -36.62
N THR A 25 18.78 -14.10 -36.10
CA THR A 25 19.70 -14.78 -35.17
C THR A 25 19.14 -14.69 -33.75
N VAL A 26 18.74 -15.84 -33.20
CA VAL A 26 18.18 -15.93 -31.85
C VAL A 26 19.28 -16.30 -30.84
N SER A 27 19.55 -15.41 -29.88
CA SER A 27 20.41 -15.73 -28.74
C SER A 27 19.61 -16.49 -27.68
N THR A 28 20.03 -17.72 -27.37
CA THR A 28 19.41 -18.55 -26.32
C THR A 28 20.33 -18.67 -25.12
N ARG A 29 19.84 -18.27 -23.94
CA ARG A 29 20.51 -18.54 -22.67
C ARG A 29 19.86 -19.77 -22.03
N ARG A 30 20.65 -20.83 -21.80
CA ARG A 30 20.23 -22.07 -21.13
C ARG A 30 21.11 -22.32 -19.90
N VAL A 31 20.48 -22.70 -18.79
CA VAL A 31 21.14 -23.16 -17.57
C VAL A 31 20.58 -24.54 -17.26
N GLN A 32 21.45 -25.53 -17.05
CA GLN A 32 21.08 -26.88 -16.65
C GLN A 32 21.85 -27.21 -15.36
N THR A 33 21.12 -27.50 -14.29
CA THR A 33 21.68 -27.76 -12.96
C THR A 33 21.02 -29.01 -12.39
N TYR A 34 21.83 -29.90 -11.81
CA TYR A 34 21.37 -31.02 -11.00
C TYR A 34 21.69 -30.72 -9.54
N ALA A 35 20.67 -30.68 -8.68
CA ALA A 35 20.84 -30.40 -7.26
C ALA A 35 19.91 -31.27 -6.43
N ARG A 36 20.41 -31.73 -5.27
CA ARG A 36 19.58 -32.30 -4.21
C ARG A 36 19.25 -31.17 -3.25
N ILE A 37 17.96 -30.92 -3.07
CA ILE A 37 17.46 -29.77 -2.33
C ILE A 37 16.42 -30.32 -1.35
N ASP A 38 16.46 -29.85 -0.12
CA ASP A 38 15.46 -30.21 0.87
C ASP A 38 14.09 -29.60 0.51
N ASN A 39 13.01 -30.24 0.94
CA ASN A 39 11.66 -29.72 0.75
C ASN A 39 11.56 -28.27 1.29
N LYS A 40 10.88 -27.37 0.58
CA LYS A 40 10.72 -25.94 0.94
C LYS A 40 12.04 -25.16 1.05
N THR A 41 13.14 -25.67 0.50
CA THR A 41 14.43 -24.96 0.53
C THR A 41 14.71 -24.30 -0.81
N PRO A 42 14.77 -22.96 -0.89
CA PRO A 42 15.08 -22.26 -2.12
C PRO A 42 16.54 -22.48 -2.57
N LEU A 43 16.73 -22.77 -3.85
CA LEU A 43 18.02 -22.89 -4.52
C LEU A 43 18.14 -21.82 -5.61
N ILE A 44 19.22 -21.04 -5.57
CA ILE A 44 19.60 -20.15 -6.66
C ILE A 44 20.21 -21.00 -7.78
N ILE A 45 19.50 -21.12 -8.90
CA ILE A 45 19.94 -21.90 -10.07
C ILE A 45 20.97 -21.10 -10.88
N GLY A 46 20.87 -19.77 -10.87
CA GLY A 46 21.83 -18.89 -11.53
C GLY A 46 21.48 -17.41 -11.42
N GLY A 47 22.37 -16.57 -11.94
CA GLY A 47 22.16 -15.14 -12.05
C GLY A 47 22.95 -14.55 -13.23
N LEU A 48 22.45 -13.45 -13.79
CA LEU A 48 23.09 -12.68 -14.85
C LEU A 48 23.24 -11.25 -14.36
N VAL A 49 24.49 -10.78 -14.29
CA VAL A 49 24.82 -9.37 -14.06
C VAL A 49 25.37 -8.83 -15.37
N SER A 50 24.66 -7.88 -15.99
CA SER A 50 25.11 -7.14 -17.16
C SER A 50 25.41 -5.71 -16.75
N ARG A 51 26.54 -5.18 -17.23
CA ARG A 51 26.90 -3.78 -17.09
C ARG A 51 27.32 -3.26 -18.46
N ASP A 52 26.51 -2.38 -19.03
CA ASP A 52 26.79 -1.72 -20.29
C ASP A 52 27.28 -0.30 -19.99
N MET A 53 28.48 0.03 -20.43
CA MET A 53 29.06 1.37 -20.30
C MET A 53 29.26 1.96 -21.69
N SER A 54 28.60 3.09 -21.96
CA SER A 54 28.78 3.88 -23.18
C SER A 54 29.42 5.21 -22.84
N ILE A 55 30.51 5.54 -23.54
CA ILE A 55 31.19 6.83 -23.44
C ILE A 55 31.09 7.51 -24.80
N THR A 56 30.29 8.58 -24.87
CA THR A 56 30.23 9.47 -26.03
C THR A 56 31.10 10.68 -25.76
N GLN A 57 32.03 11.00 -26.66
CA GLN A 57 32.87 12.17 -26.54
C GLN A 57 32.80 13.01 -27.82
N ASP A 58 32.22 14.19 -27.70
CA ASP A 58 32.20 15.19 -28.76
C ASP A 58 33.35 16.17 -28.52
N LYS A 59 34.12 16.50 -29.56
CA LYS A 59 35.20 17.49 -29.45
C LYS A 59 35.30 18.37 -30.70
N VAL A 60 35.66 19.63 -30.50
CA VAL A 60 36.04 20.51 -31.60
C VAL A 60 37.40 20.05 -32.16
N PRO A 61 37.54 19.77 -33.46
CA PRO A 61 38.82 19.39 -34.06
C PRO A 61 39.91 20.42 -33.75
N PHE A 62 41.15 19.96 -33.50
CA PHE A 62 42.32 20.74 -33.06
C PHE A 62 42.22 21.35 -31.65
N LEU A 63 41.14 22.05 -31.31
CA LEU A 63 41.00 22.74 -30.02
C LEU A 63 40.73 21.79 -28.84
N GLY A 64 40.03 20.67 -29.07
CA GLY A 64 39.69 19.68 -28.05
C GLY A 64 40.86 18.80 -27.57
N ASP A 65 41.98 18.82 -28.29
CA ASP A 65 43.17 18.02 -27.97
C ASP A 65 44.29 18.83 -27.28
N LEU A 66 44.07 20.13 -27.06
CA LEU A 66 45.05 21.00 -26.39
C LEU A 66 45.19 20.63 -24.90
N PRO A 67 46.43 20.44 -24.39
CA PRO A 67 46.65 20.27 -22.96
C PRO A 67 46.17 21.54 -22.22
N ILE A 68 45.66 21.36 -20.99
CA ILE A 68 45.16 22.42 -20.10
C ILE A 68 43.80 23.01 -20.53
N ILE A 69 43.63 23.44 -21.79
CA ILE A 69 42.41 24.14 -22.25
C ILE A 69 41.43 23.28 -23.06
N GLY A 70 41.84 22.10 -23.55
CA GLY A 70 41.00 21.24 -24.38
C GLY A 70 39.73 20.72 -23.68
N ASN A 71 39.68 20.75 -22.34
CA ASN A 71 38.47 20.43 -21.57
C ASN A 71 37.28 21.36 -21.88
N ALA A 72 37.52 22.62 -22.23
CA ALA A 72 36.46 23.57 -22.56
C ALA A 72 35.88 23.36 -23.97
N PHE A 73 36.55 22.56 -24.81
CA PHE A 73 36.20 22.30 -26.21
C PHE A 73 35.83 20.83 -26.47
N ARG A 74 35.56 20.06 -25.40
CA ARG A 74 35.07 18.68 -25.45
C ARG A 74 33.90 18.46 -24.50
N SER A 75 32.91 17.70 -24.94
CA SER A 75 31.82 17.18 -24.12
C SER A 75 32.03 15.67 -23.95
N LYS A 76 31.87 15.16 -22.72
CA LYS A 76 31.93 13.73 -22.44
C LYS A 76 30.65 13.31 -21.74
N GLN A 77 29.87 12.44 -22.37
CA GLN A 77 28.70 11.82 -21.78
C GLN A 77 29.02 10.36 -21.46
N THR A 78 28.79 9.95 -20.21
CA THR A 78 28.96 8.55 -19.78
C THR A 78 27.59 8.02 -19.38
N SER A 79 27.13 6.97 -20.06
CA SER A 79 25.90 6.25 -19.70
C SER A 79 26.28 4.86 -19.19
N THR A 80 25.81 4.50 -18.01
CA THR A 80 26.02 3.17 -17.41
C THR A 80 24.69 2.53 -17.14
N GLU A 81 24.41 1.39 -17.76
CA GLU A 81 23.22 0.60 -17.52
C GLU A 81 23.58 -0.71 -16.84
N LYS A 82 22.97 -0.99 -15.68
CA LYS A 82 23.20 -2.20 -14.89
C LYS A 82 21.92 -3.02 -14.89
N ARG A 83 21.99 -4.29 -15.32
CA ARG A 83 20.87 -5.24 -15.29
C ARG A 83 21.27 -6.45 -14.46
N GLU A 84 20.46 -6.81 -13.47
CA GLU A 84 20.66 -7.99 -12.62
C GLU A 84 19.43 -8.89 -12.72
N VAL A 85 19.65 -10.17 -13.02
CA VAL A 85 18.60 -11.21 -13.06
C VAL A 85 19.05 -12.36 -12.18
N ILE A 86 18.18 -12.83 -11.29
CA ILE A 86 18.40 -14.04 -10.48
C ILE A 86 17.29 -15.06 -10.77
N ILE A 87 17.65 -16.34 -10.85
CA ILE A 87 16.72 -17.44 -11.06
C ILE A 87 16.76 -18.32 -9.82
N VAL A 88 15.64 -18.39 -9.09
CA VAL A 88 15.50 -19.17 -7.86
C VAL A 88 14.42 -20.23 -8.04
N LEU A 89 14.66 -21.43 -7.49
CA LEU A 89 13.73 -22.56 -7.48
C LEU A 89 13.49 -23.01 -6.04
N THR A 90 12.24 -23.14 -5.65
CA THR A 90 11.86 -23.74 -4.37
C THR A 90 11.04 -25.00 -4.64
N PRO A 91 11.51 -26.20 -4.25
CA PRO A 91 10.77 -27.45 -4.44
C PRO A 91 9.74 -27.67 -3.32
N TYR A 92 8.60 -28.29 -3.66
CA TYR A 92 7.57 -28.71 -2.71
C TYR A 92 7.26 -30.21 -2.90
N VAL A 93 7.26 -30.98 -1.80
CA VAL A 93 6.88 -32.40 -1.77
C VAL A 93 5.46 -32.54 -1.23
N LEU A 94 4.55 -33.04 -2.06
CA LEU A 94 3.15 -33.33 -1.70
C LEU A 94 3.05 -34.73 -1.06
N GLN A 95 2.13 -34.91 -0.11
CA GLN A 95 1.76 -36.22 0.44
C GLN A 95 0.49 -36.71 -0.27
N ASP A 96 0.37 -38.03 -0.47
CA ASP A 96 -0.60 -38.64 -1.40
C ASP A 96 -2.09 -38.45 -1.03
N ASP A 97 -2.41 -37.93 0.15
CA ASP A 97 -3.80 -37.75 0.63
C ASP A 97 -4.41 -36.36 0.34
N ASP A 98 -3.62 -35.41 -0.17
CA ASP A 98 -4.12 -34.11 -0.61
C ASP A 98 -4.61 -34.22 -2.05
N ALA A 99 -5.94 -34.32 -2.23
CA ALA A 99 -6.58 -34.32 -3.53
C ALA A 99 -6.25 -33.02 -4.28
N VAL A 100 -5.25 -33.09 -5.16
CA VAL A 100 -4.87 -32.01 -6.07
C VAL A 100 -6.05 -31.73 -7.00
N SER A 101 -6.89 -30.77 -6.62
CA SER A 101 -7.85 -30.19 -7.55
C SER A 101 -7.04 -29.55 -8.67
N ARG A 102 -7.18 -30.07 -9.89
CA ARG A 102 -6.49 -29.60 -11.11
C ARG A 102 -6.94 -28.20 -11.57
N ILE A 103 -7.58 -27.44 -10.71
CA ILE A 103 -8.02 -26.07 -10.97
C ILE A 103 -6.94 -25.17 -10.38
N LEU A 104 -5.95 -24.83 -11.20
CA LEU A 104 -4.91 -23.82 -10.96
C LEU A 104 -4.22 -23.88 -9.56
N PRO A 105 -2.96 -24.34 -9.48
CA PRO A 105 -2.13 -24.28 -8.27
C PRO A 105 -1.84 -22.85 -7.75
N LYS A 106 -2.51 -21.81 -8.25
CA LYS A 106 -2.23 -20.41 -7.94
C LYS A 106 -3.00 -19.90 -6.71
N ASP A 107 -4.07 -20.59 -6.32
CA ASP A 107 -4.96 -20.16 -5.24
C ASP A 107 -4.78 -20.95 -3.94
N ASP A 108 -3.79 -21.83 -3.86
CA ASP A 108 -3.49 -22.66 -2.68
C ASP A 108 -2.48 -21.97 -1.73
N ASP A 109 -2.77 -21.98 -0.43
CA ASP A 109 -1.93 -21.43 0.64
C ASP A 109 -0.50 -22.00 0.62
N LEU A 110 -0.32 -23.21 0.08
CA LEU A 110 0.98 -23.88 -0.05
C LEU A 110 1.98 -23.14 -0.95
N PHE A 111 1.51 -22.25 -1.82
CA PHE A 111 2.36 -21.42 -2.69
C PHE A 111 2.70 -20.05 -2.10
N ASP A 112 2.04 -19.65 -1.01
CA ASP A 112 2.45 -18.49 -0.22
C ASP A 112 3.75 -18.87 0.52
N SER A 113 4.82 -18.09 0.36
CA SER A 113 6.18 -18.45 0.75
C SER A 113 6.45 -18.34 2.26
N THR A 114 5.48 -18.69 3.10
CA THR A 114 5.66 -18.73 4.55
C THR A 114 6.55 -19.92 4.92
N GLY A 115 7.75 -19.63 5.44
CA GLY A 115 8.72 -20.64 5.90
C GLY A 115 9.90 -20.94 4.97
N ASN A 116 9.97 -20.36 3.76
CA ASN A 116 11.14 -20.48 2.90
C ASN A 116 12.24 -19.52 3.35
N LYS A 117 13.42 -20.02 3.72
CA LYS A 117 14.54 -19.22 4.27
C LYS A 117 15.02 -18.02 3.41
N LEU A 118 14.65 -17.94 2.12
CA LEU A 118 15.02 -16.85 1.21
C LEU A 118 13.88 -15.87 0.86
N PHE A 119 12.60 -16.17 1.15
CA PHE A 119 11.46 -15.30 0.80
C PHE A 119 10.32 -15.42 1.82
N ARG A 120 10.56 -15.14 3.10
CA ARG A 120 9.56 -15.36 4.18
C ARG A 120 8.42 -14.33 4.22
N ASP A 121 8.47 -13.34 3.34
CA ASP A 121 7.91 -12.01 3.62
C ASP A 121 7.17 -11.43 2.42
N ALA A 122 6.45 -12.29 1.72
CA ALA A 122 5.64 -11.88 0.59
C ALA A 122 4.43 -12.79 0.43
N PHE A 123 3.26 -12.19 0.20
CA PHE A 123 2.01 -12.87 -0.11
C PHE A 123 1.62 -12.57 -1.54
N ARG A 124 1.12 -13.57 -2.26
CA ARG A 124 0.56 -13.35 -3.59
C ARG A 124 -0.93 -13.11 -3.45
N ILE A 125 -1.43 -11.97 -3.93
CA ILE A 125 -2.86 -11.65 -3.92
C ILE A 125 -3.60 -12.69 -4.78
N ARG A 126 -4.64 -13.32 -4.23
CA ARG A 126 -5.49 -14.31 -4.92
C ARG A 126 -6.85 -13.76 -5.27
N SER A 127 -7.60 -14.53 -6.05
CA SER A 127 -8.99 -14.23 -6.39
C SER A 127 -9.87 -13.99 -5.15
N GLN A 128 -9.73 -14.83 -4.13
CA GLN A 128 -10.45 -14.72 -2.86
C GLN A 128 -10.03 -13.53 -1.97
N ASP A 129 -8.92 -12.87 -2.28
CA ASP A 129 -8.42 -11.71 -1.53
C ASP A 129 -8.98 -10.38 -2.05
N VAL A 130 -9.59 -10.39 -3.24
CA VAL A 130 -10.13 -9.20 -3.90
C VAL A 130 -11.65 -9.20 -3.77
N PHE A 131 -12.23 -8.07 -3.40
CA PHE A 131 -13.68 -7.93 -3.31
C PHE A 131 -14.33 -7.76 -4.68
N ASP A 132 -15.57 -8.23 -4.79
CA ASP A 132 -16.44 -7.88 -5.91
C ASP A 132 -16.97 -6.46 -5.70
N LEU A 133 -16.55 -5.54 -6.57
CA LEU A 133 -16.88 -4.12 -6.51
C LEU A 133 -17.86 -3.71 -7.63
N GLN A 134 -18.53 -4.68 -8.26
CA GLN A 134 -19.50 -4.41 -9.33
C GLN A 134 -20.58 -3.43 -8.88
N PHE A 135 -21.00 -3.47 -7.62
CA PHE A 135 -22.00 -2.54 -7.07
C PHE A 135 -21.57 -1.07 -7.07
N LEU A 136 -20.26 -0.78 -6.94
CA LEU A 136 -19.74 0.60 -7.04
C LEU A 136 -19.58 1.00 -8.50
N ALA A 137 -19.02 0.11 -9.33
CA ALA A 137 -18.81 0.36 -10.75
C ALA A 137 -20.12 0.58 -11.52
N GLU A 138 -21.19 -0.12 -11.14
CA GLU A 138 -22.52 -0.01 -11.75
C GLU A 138 -23.40 1.09 -11.12
N ASN A 139 -22.95 1.71 -10.02
CA ASN A 139 -23.72 2.75 -9.36
C ASN A 139 -23.94 3.93 -10.32
N LYS A 140 -25.21 4.17 -10.69
CA LYS A 140 -25.57 5.22 -11.65
C LYS A 140 -25.03 6.59 -11.24
N ARG A 141 -25.13 6.92 -9.95
CA ARG A 141 -24.67 8.22 -9.43
C ARG A 141 -23.15 8.35 -9.60
N LEU A 142 -22.36 7.41 -9.10
CA LEU A 142 -20.90 7.45 -9.25
C LEU A 142 -20.44 7.51 -10.70
N ARG A 143 -21.14 6.79 -11.60
CA ARG A 143 -20.86 6.86 -13.04
C ARG A 143 -21.02 8.26 -13.61
N ILE A 144 -22.10 8.98 -13.23
CA ILE A 144 -22.32 10.35 -13.68
C ILE A 144 -21.20 11.28 -13.22
N TYR A 145 -20.83 11.25 -11.94
CA TYR A 145 -19.74 12.09 -11.42
C TYR A 145 -18.40 11.78 -12.08
N ARG A 146 -18.12 10.49 -12.35
CA ARG A 146 -16.91 10.08 -13.07
C ARG A 146 -16.91 10.57 -14.51
N ASP A 147 -18.04 10.53 -15.20
CA ASP A 147 -18.15 11.02 -16.57
C ASP A 147 -17.99 12.55 -16.62
N LEU A 148 -18.55 13.29 -15.65
CA LEU A 148 -18.32 14.74 -15.47
C LEU A 148 -16.84 15.06 -15.19
N ALA A 149 -16.20 14.31 -14.29
CA ALA A 149 -14.78 14.51 -13.97
C ALA A 149 -13.88 14.28 -15.19
N ARG A 150 -14.15 13.23 -15.98
CA ARG A 150 -13.43 12.95 -17.22
C ARG A 150 -13.59 14.06 -18.24
N GLU A 151 -14.78 14.63 -18.36
CA GLU A 151 -15.05 15.76 -19.25
C GLU A 151 -14.24 17.00 -18.83
N LEU A 152 -14.28 17.35 -17.54
CA LEU A 152 -13.49 18.45 -16.98
C LEU A 152 -11.99 18.25 -17.23
N ILE A 153 -11.46 17.06 -16.90
CA ILE A 153 -10.04 16.72 -17.08
C ILE A 153 -9.63 16.77 -18.56
N LYS A 154 -10.50 16.29 -19.46
CA LYS A 154 -10.27 16.35 -20.90
C LYS A 154 -10.18 17.78 -21.41
N ASN A 155 -11.03 18.67 -20.89
CA ASN A 155 -11.09 20.07 -21.29
C ASN A 155 -10.01 20.92 -20.59
N ASN A 156 -9.57 20.51 -19.39
CA ASN A 156 -8.44 21.08 -18.69
C ASN A 156 -7.76 20.04 -17.77
N PHE A 157 -6.55 19.61 -18.16
CA PHE A 157 -5.81 18.57 -17.47
C PHE A 157 -5.44 18.90 -16.02
N THR A 158 -5.46 20.18 -15.61
CA THR A 158 -5.15 20.56 -14.23
C THR A 158 -6.16 19.98 -13.24
N PHE A 159 -7.41 19.73 -13.66
CA PHE A 159 -8.41 19.10 -12.80
C PHE A 159 -8.03 17.67 -12.39
N ALA A 160 -7.09 17.01 -13.09
CA ALA A 160 -6.64 15.66 -12.71
C ALA A 160 -5.83 15.63 -11.41
N GLU A 161 -5.38 16.79 -10.92
CA GLU A 161 -4.54 16.95 -9.72
C GLU A 161 -5.25 17.76 -8.62
N VAL A 162 -6.51 18.14 -8.82
CA VAL A 162 -7.24 19.03 -7.92
C VAL A 162 -8.45 18.32 -7.34
N ASP A 163 -8.54 18.30 -6.01
CA ASP A 163 -9.72 17.83 -5.31
C ASP A 163 -10.93 18.71 -5.65
N PRO A 164 -12.13 18.14 -5.81
CA PRO A 164 -12.47 16.72 -5.66
C PRO A 164 -12.39 15.91 -6.97
N PHE A 165 -11.95 16.51 -8.09
CA PHE A 165 -11.96 15.89 -9.42
C PHE A 165 -10.90 14.79 -9.57
N SER A 166 -9.75 14.98 -8.91
CA SER A 166 -8.65 14.00 -8.76
C SER A 166 -9.12 12.62 -8.29
N GLU A 167 -10.12 12.56 -7.40
CA GLU A 167 -10.68 11.34 -6.79
C GLU A 167 -11.49 10.49 -7.77
N PHE A 168 -11.87 11.05 -8.93
CA PHE A 168 -12.61 10.37 -10.00
C PHE A 168 -11.77 10.12 -11.26
N ARG A 169 -10.43 10.22 -11.14
CA ARG A 169 -9.53 10.00 -12.27
C ARG A 169 -9.57 8.53 -12.71
N ASP A 170 -9.64 8.30 -14.02
CA ASP A 170 -9.65 6.97 -14.62
C ASP A 170 -10.80 6.07 -14.09
N ASP A 171 -10.48 5.04 -13.30
CA ASP A 171 -11.41 4.11 -12.65
C ASP A 171 -11.36 4.21 -11.11
N THR A 172 -10.68 5.24 -10.55
CA THR A 172 -10.63 5.46 -9.09
C THR A 172 -12.00 5.78 -8.52
N ILE A 173 -12.18 5.42 -7.25
CA ILE A 173 -13.40 5.67 -6.48
C ILE A 173 -12.98 6.41 -5.21
N PRO A 174 -13.70 7.47 -4.80
CA PRO A 174 -13.40 8.15 -3.54
C PRO A 174 -13.41 7.16 -2.36
N GLY A 175 -12.34 7.14 -1.58
CA GLY A 175 -12.21 6.24 -0.44
C GLY A 175 -11.84 4.80 -0.79
N GLU A 176 -11.37 4.52 -2.01
CA GLU A 176 -10.98 3.17 -2.44
C GLU A 176 -9.90 2.54 -1.55
N GLU A 177 -9.04 3.35 -0.94
CA GLU A 177 -8.00 2.90 -0.02
C GLU A 177 -8.62 2.18 1.18
N ILE A 178 -9.82 2.58 1.64
CA ILE A 178 -10.53 1.90 2.73
C ILE A 178 -10.84 0.44 2.36
N LEU A 179 -11.19 0.17 1.10
CA LEU A 179 -11.43 -1.19 0.60
C LEU A 179 -10.13 -1.98 0.52
N VAL A 180 -9.07 -1.38 -0.02
CA VAL A 180 -7.76 -2.03 -0.11
C VAL A 180 -7.23 -2.38 1.28
N HIS A 181 -7.32 -1.46 2.25
CA HIS A 181 -6.99 -1.70 3.65
C HIS A 181 -7.79 -2.88 4.23
N ARG A 182 -9.08 -2.96 3.91
CA ARG A 182 -9.95 -4.05 4.36
C ARG A 182 -9.58 -5.39 3.70
N MET A 183 -9.21 -5.42 2.42
CA MET A 183 -8.71 -6.62 1.73
C MET A 183 -7.40 -7.11 2.36
N ILE A 184 -6.44 -6.20 2.58
CA ILE A 184 -5.18 -6.53 3.26
C ILE A 184 -5.44 -6.99 4.70
N TYR A 185 -6.39 -6.39 5.40
CA TYR A 185 -6.76 -6.81 6.75
C TYR A 185 -7.28 -8.26 6.80
N GLU A 186 -8.13 -8.67 5.86
CA GLU A 186 -8.58 -10.07 5.80
C GLU A 186 -7.44 -11.03 5.42
N LEU A 187 -6.51 -10.60 4.56
CA LEU A 187 -5.28 -11.34 4.28
C LEU A 187 -4.42 -11.53 5.55
N ILE A 188 -4.21 -10.46 6.34
CA ILE A 188 -3.47 -10.52 7.60
C ILE A 188 -4.13 -11.53 8.55
N LYS A 189 -5.45 -11.42 8.71
CA LYS A 189 -6.24 -12.29 9.59
C LYS A 189 -6.20 -13.75 9.16
N ARG A 190 -6.22 -14.06 7.85
CA ARG A 190 -6.10 -15.43 7.34
C ARG A 190 -4.71 -16.01 7.55
N THR A 191 -3.68 -15.20 7.29
CA THR A 191 -2.27 -15.64 7.33
C THR A 191 -1.67 -15.59 8.73
N GLU A 192 -2.40 -15.02 9.70
CA GLU A 192 -1.99 -14.86 11.10
C GLU A 192 -0.67 -14.10 11.27
N VAL A 193 -0.30 -13.28 10.27
CA VAL A 193 0.96 -12.52 10.28
C VAL A 193 0.96 -11.44 11.37
N ASP A 194 -0.21 -11.03 11.85
CA ASP A 194 -0.40 -10.16 13.02
C ASP A 194 0.17 -10.74 14.32
N MET A 195 0.30 -12.08 14.45
CA MET A 195 0.91 -12.71 15.61
C MET A 195 2.38 -12.34 15.80
N ARG A 196 3.04 -11.80 14.77
CA ARG A 196 4.42 -11.27 14.84
C ARG A 196 4.50 -9.99 15.69
N VAL A 197 3.40 -9.26 15.87
CA VAL A 197 3.35 -8.07 16.73
C VAL A 197 3.20 -8.51 18.18
N ASN A 198 4.19 -8.25 19.03
CA ASN A 198 4.09 -8.60 20.44
C ASN A 198 3.20 -7.58 21.19
N PRO A 199 2.05 -7.99 21.78
CA PRO A 199 1.12 -7.08 22.43
C PRO A 199 1.71 -6.38 23.68
N GLN A 200 2.70 -7.00 24.31
CA GLN A 200 3.42 -6.44 25.46
C GLN A 200 4.42 -5.35 25.06
N ARG A 201 4.78 -5.27 23.77
CA ARG A 201 5.76 -4.31 23.24
C ARG A 201 5.12 -3.23 22.36
N ILE A 202 3.82 -2.99 22.57
CA ILE A 202 3.10 -1.88 21.95
C ILE A 202 3.30 -0.63 22.80
N ILE A 203 3.76 0.46 22.19
CA ILE A 203 4.02 1.73 22.87
C ILE A 203 3.19 2.88 22.30
N TYR A 204 2.92 3.87 23.15
CA TYR A 204 2.37 5.18 22.79
C TYR A 204 3.22 6.28 23.44
N PHE A 205 3.06 7.52 22.95
CA PHE A 205 3.79 8.67 23.46
C PHE A 205 2.93 9.51 24.41
N GLU A 206 3.55 10.04 25.45
CA GLU A 206 2.96 11.03 26.36
C GLU A 206 3.75 12.33 26.27
N GLU A 207 3.07 13.44 26.56
CA GLU A 207 3.72 14.75 26.68
C GLU A 207 4.80 14.71 27.79
N LYS A 208 5.83 15.54 27.61
CA LYS A 208 6.94 15.68 28.54
C LYS A 208 7.11 17.16 28.86
N ASP A 209 7.42 17.46 30.12
CA ASP A 209 7.59 18.84 30.62
C ASP A 209 8.73 19.63 29.93
N TYR A 210 9.61 18.95 29.17
CA TYR A 210 10.72 19.49 28.38
C TYR A 210 10.79 18.76 27.04
N GLU A 211 11.58 19.27 26.08
CA GLU A 211 11.70 18.71 24.71
C GLU A 211 11.70 17.16 24.64
N GLY A 212 10.88 16.64 23.72
CA GLY A 212 10.73 15.20 23.44
C GLY A 212 9.42 14.62 23.97
N TYR A 213 9.37 13.29 24.05
CA TYR A 213 8.20 12.52 24.46
C TYR A 213 8.54 11.49 25.54
N ASN A 214 7.58 11.19 26.40
CA ASN A 214 7.64 10.03 27.27
C ASN A 214 7.14 8.80 26.50
N VAL A 215 7.84 7.67 26.61
CA VAL A 215 7.43 6.40 26.00
C VAL A 215 6.74 5.55 27.05
N ARG A 216 5.53 5.06 26.75
CA ARG A 216 4.76 4.16 27.62
C ARG A 216 4.35 2.91 26.89
N PHE A 217 4.38 1.79 27.60
CA PHE A 217 3.83 0.53 27.10
C PHE A 217 2.33 0.47 27.37
N LEU A 218 1.58 0.03 26.37
CA LEU A 218 0.13 -0.19 26.46
C LEU A 218 -0.21 -1.17 27.59
N GLU A 219 0.56 -2.25 27.73
CA GLU A 219 0.36 -3.21 28.82
C GLU A 219 0.54 -2.59 30.21
N SER A 220 1.47 -1.65 30.36
CA SER A 220 1.72 -0.97 31.63
C SER A 220 0.54 -0.06 31.99
N MET A 221 -0.06 0.60 30.99
CA MET A 221 -1.28 1.38 31.18
C MET A 221 -2.46 0.50 31.59
N LEU A 222 -2.68 -0.62 30.88
CA LEU A 222 -3.74 -1.58 31.21
C LEU A 222 -3.56 -2.14 32.62
N ALA A 223 -2.36 -2.61 32.98
CA ALA A 223 -2.09 -3.12 34.31
C ALA A 223 -2.36 -2.06 35.39
N LYS A 224 -1.91 -0.81 35.18
CA LYS A 224 -2.15 0.30 36.12
C LYS A 224 -3.64 0.62 36.32
N LEU A 225 -4.46 0.50 35.28
CA LEU A 225 -5.92 0.70 35.36
C LEU A 225 -6.68 -0.54 35.89
N GLY A 226 -5.97 -1.66 36.09
CA GLY A 226 -6.45 -2.87 36.74
C GLY A 226 -5.87 -3.05 38.14
N ASP A 227 -5.15 -4.15 38.35
CA ASP A 227 -4.56 -4.57 39.64
C ASP A 227 -3.10 -4.11 39.84
N GLY A 228 -2.51 -3.44 38.85
CA GLY A 228 -1.11 -3.02 38.82
C GLY A 228 -0.11 -4.12 38.47
N GLN A 229 -0.54 -5.34 38.17
CA GLN A 229 0.33 -6.50 37.93
C GLN A 229 0.19 -7.05 36.50
N THR A 230 -1.04 -7.22 36.02
CA THR A 230 -1.32 -7.86 34.72
C THR A 230 -2.22 -6.97 33.87
N PRO A 231 -1.99 -6.85 32.54
CA PRO A 231 -2.87 -6.06 31.68
C PRO A 231 -4.29 -6.65 31.60
N GLU A 232 -4.46 -7.98 31.77
CA GLU A 232 -5.75 -8.65 31.72
C GLU A 232 -6.66 -8.28 32.89
N SER A 233 -6.10 -7.83 34.02
CA SER A 233 -6.88 -7.44 35.19
C SER A 233 -7.76 -6.21 34.92
N PHE A 234 -7.34 -5.33 34.00
CA PHE A 234 -8.14 -4.19 33.55
C PHE A 234 -9.54 -4.62 33.13
N PHE A 235 -9.64 -5.64 32.27
CA PHE A 235 -10.90 -6.12 31.71
C PHE A 235 -11.82 -6.73 32.77
N LYS A 236 -11.24 -7.34 33.81
CA LYS A 236 -12.00 -7.94 34.93
C LYS A 236 -12.52 -6.88 35.90
N LEU A 237 -11.72 -5.85 36.17
CA LEU A 237 -12.02 -4.83 37.17
C LEU A 237 -12.86 -3.67 36.62
N ASN A 238 -12.91 -3.49 35.30
CA ASN A 238 -13.66 -2.42 34.65
C ASN A 238 -14.72 -2.98 33.68
N PRO A 239 -15.69 -3.79 34.16
CA PRO A 239 -16.74 -4.32 33.30
C PRO A 239 -17.58 -3.18 32.73
N GLY A 240 -17.88 -3.25 31.43
CA GLY A 240 -18.66 -2.22 30.75
C GLY A 240 -17.91 -0.90 30.50
N LYS A 241 -16.57 -0.89 30.66
CA LYS A 241 -15.71 0.23 30.28
C LYS A 241 -14.79 -0.17 29.14
N ALA A 242 -14.27 0.83 28.42
CA ALA A 242 -13.20 0.67 27.45
C ALA A 242 -12.18 1.80 27.61
N ILE A 243 -10.95 1.57 27.15
CA ILE A 243 -9.97 2.65 26.95
C ILE A 243 -10.13 3.15 25.53
N ALA A 244 -10.32 4.45 25.37
CA ALA A 244 -10.23 5.15 24.09
C ALA A 244 -8.87 5.86 24.00
N ILE A 245 -8.14 5.60 22.92
CA ILE A 245 -6.87 6.24 22.59
C ILE A 245 -7.08 7.01 21.29
N THR A 246 -7.21 8.33 21.38
CA THR A 246 -7.66 9.20 20.28
C THR A 246 -6.53 10.08 19.79
N TYR A 247 -6.26 10.02 18.49
CA TYR A 247 -5.31 10.89 17.81
C TYR A 247 -6.07 11.93 17.00
N THR A 248 -5.64 13.19 17.07
CA THR A 248 -6.14 14.24 16.17
C THR A 248 -5.23 14.29 14.94
N TYR A 249 -5.81 14.18 13.74
CA TYR A 249 -5.08 14.14 12.48
C TYR A 249 -4.88 15.56 11.96
N LYS A 250 -3.65 16.07 12.06
CA LYS A 250 -3.26 17.44 11.71
C LYS A 250 -2.14 17.51 10.66
N ARG A 251 -1.84 16.41 9.93
CA ARG A 251 -0.76 16.37 8.91
C ARG A 251 -0.90 17.42 7.81
N ASN A 252 -2.13 17.81 7.51
CA ASN A 252 -2.43 18.82 6.50
C ASN A 252 -2.41 20.25 7.07
N SER A 253 -2.14 20.42 8.38
CA SER A 253 -2.04 21.73 9.02
C SER A 253 -0.71 22.41 8.67
N LEU A 254 -0.80 23.67 8.26
CA LEU A 254 0.36 24.53 8.04
C LEU A 254 0.85 25.23 9.32
N ALA A 255 0.21 24.98 10.48
CA ALA A 255 0.56 25.63 11.73
C ALA A 255 1.82 25.02 12.36
N ARG A 256 2.80 25.86 12.70
CA ARG A 256 4.08 25.44 13.32
C ARG A 256 3.94 24.59 14.59
N GLN A 257 2.87 24.80 15.35
CA GLN A 257 2.63 24.12 16.62
C GLN A 257 2.15 22.68 16.44
N ASP A 258 1.61 22.34 15.27
CA ASP A 258 0.99 21.03 15.02
C ASP A 258 2.02 19.96 14.61
N LEU A 259 3.20 20.35 14.11
CA LEU A 259 4.26 19.43 13.66
C LEU A 259 4.74 18.46 14.76
N ALA A 260 4.69 18.86 16.04
CA ALA A 260 5.13 18.06 17.17
C ALA A 260 3.97 17.39 17.94
N SER A 261 2.72 17.68 17.57
CA SER A 261 1.52 17.24 18.30
C SER A 261 1.09 15.81 17.98
N GLU A 262 1.46 15.30 16.81
CA GLU A 262 0.86 14.10 16.24
C GLU A 262 1.27 12.72 16.79
N PRO A 263 2.32 12.54 17.61
CA PRO A 263 2.51 11.24 18.25
C PRO A 263 1.71 11.07 19.54
N ILE A 264 1.13 12.13 20.12
CA ILE A 264 0.52 12.10 21.46
C ILE A 264 -1.00 11.91 21.34
N PRO A 265 -1.57 10.78 21.80
CA PRO A 265 -3.00 10.61 21.88
C PRO A 265 -3.60 11.23 23.15
N GLU A 266 -4.88 11.57 23.07
CA GLU A 266 -5.74 11.70 24.24
C GLU A 266 -6.19 10.30 24.68
N VAL A 267 -5.96 9.95 25.94
CA VAL A 267 -6.38 8.67 26.51
C VAL A 267 -7.50 8.89 27.53
N ALA A 268 -8.63 8.22 27.34
CA ALA A 268 -9.79 8.31 28.21
C ALA A 268 -10.38 6.94 28.55
N LEU A 269 -10.91 6.80 29.77
CA LEU A 269 -11.74 5.66 30.15
C LEU A 269 -13.21 6.01 29.85
N VAL A 270 -13.85 5.24 29.00
CA VAL A 270 -15.18 5.52 28.45
C VAL A 270 -16.18 4.41 28.76
N ASP A 271 -17.46 4.77 28.81
CA ASP A 271 -18.55 3.81 28.98
C ASP A 271 -18.74 2.98 27.71
N CYS A 272 -18.71 1.67 27.86
CA CYS A 272 -18.83 0.71 26.77
C CYS A 272 -19.48 -0.59 27.30
N PRO A 273 -20.81 -0.58 27.54
CA PRO A 273 -21.50 -1.66 28.25
C PRO A 273 -21.54 -3.00 27.50
N ASN A 274 -21.51 -2.96 26.17
CA ASN A 274 -21.61 -4.14 25.31
C ASN A 274 -20.93 -3.88 23.95
N ARG A 275 -20.99 -4.86 23.04
CA ARG A 275 -20.35 -4.74 21.71
C ARG A 275 -21.10 -3.85 20.72
N ASP A 276 -22.39 -3.69 20.86
CA ASP A 276 -23.15 -2.79 20.00
C ASP A 276 -22.80 -1.34 20.33
N ALA A 277 -22.75 -1.00 21.62
CA ALA A 277 -22.25 0.28 22.11
C ALA A 277 -20.79 0.52 21.72
N TRP A 278 -19.96 -0.53 21.69
CA TRP A 278 -18.58 -0.45 21.22
C TRP A 278 -18.48 0.02 19.76
N GLN A 279 -19.32 -0.52 18.87
CA GLN A 279 -19.33 -0.14 17.45
C GLN A 279 -19.83 1.29 17.24
N GLN A 280 -20.89 1.68 17.95
CA GLN A 280 -21.41 3.05 17.92
C GLN A 280 -20.37 4.05 18.45
N LEU A 281 -19.76 3.75 19.60
CA LEU A 281 -18.71 4.57 20.18
C LEU A 281 -17.51 4.71 19.23
N LEU A 282 -17.11 3.62 18.56
CA LEU A 282 -16.06 3.68 17.56
C LEU A 282 -16.45 4.62 16.42
N TRP A 283 -17.67 4.53 15.89
CA TRP A 283 -18.13 5.43 14.85
C TRP A 283 -18.11 6.91 15.31
N ASP A 284 -18.70 7.20 16.46
CA ASP A 284 -18.86 8.56 16.97
C ASP A 284 -17.51 9.23 17.28
N MET A 285 -16.57 8.48 17.85
CA MET A 285 -15.23 9.00 18.18
C MET A 285 -14.33 9.19 16.95
N ASN A 286 -14.70 8.64 15.80
CA ASN A 286 -13.99 8.81 14.52
C ASN A 286 -14.72 9.80 13.57
N GLN A 287 -15.66 10.59 14.09
CA GLN A 287 -16.19 11.75 13.37
C GLN A 287 -15.27 12.97 13.59
N PRO A 288 -15.17 13.92 12.65
CA PRO A 288 -14.43 15.16 12.87
C PRO A 288 -14.82 15.84 14.20
N ASN A 289 -13.87 16.55 14.80
CA ASN A 289 -14.14 17.34 16.00
C ASN A 289 -14.93 18.62 15.65
N SER A 290 -15.22 19.47 16.65
CA SER A 290 -15.96 20.73 16.46
C SER A 290 -15.31 21.69 15.47
N ASP A 291 -13.99 21.59 15.30
CA ASP A 291 -13.21 22.44 14.39
C ASP A 291 -13.09 21.81 12.98
N GLY A 292 -13.80 20.70 12.72
CA GLY A 292 -13.75 19.97 11.46
C GLY A 292 -12.46 19.17 11.26
N ILE A 293 -11.65 18.99 12.31
CA ILE A 293 -10.40 18.24 12.24
C ILE A 293 -10.69 16.76 12.46
N ASP A 294 -10.18 15.92 11.56
CA ASP A 294 -10.30 14.47 11.67
C ASP A 294 -9.62 13.95 12.94
N ARG A 295 -10.23 12.92 13.52
CA ARG A 295 -9.68 12.19 14.66
C ARG A 295 -9.90 10.71 14.47
N TYR A 296 -8.95 9.94 14.97
CA TYR A 296 -9.00 8.49 14.89
C TYR A 296 -8.77 7.85 16.24
N THR A 297 -9.63 6.90 16.61
CA THR A 297 -9.67 6.32 17.95
C THR A 297 -9.52 4.81 17.94
N ILE A 298 -8.61 4.31 18.77
CA ILE A 298 -8.50 2.90 19.15
C ILE A 298 -9.34 2.68 20.41
N ILE A 299 -10.26 1.70 20.38
CA ILE A 299 -11.09 1.35 21.55
C ILE A 299 -10.76 -0.06 22.03
N ILE A 300 -10.26 -0.16 23.27
CA ILE A 300 -9.86 -1.42 23.91
C ILE A 300 -10.84 -1.75 25.04
N GLN A 301 -11.72 -2.72 24.80
CA GLN A 301 -12.69 -3.24 25.78
C GLN A 301 -12.33 -4.67 26.22
N GLY A 302 -11.59 -5.42 25.39
CA GLY A 302 -11.15 -6.78 25.70
C GLY A 302 -10.00 -7.27 24.83
N GLY A 303 -9.55 -8.51 25.07
CA GLY A 303 -8.44 -9.12 24.32
C GLY A 303 -8.66 -9.20 22.79
N ARG A 304 -9.90 -9.29 22.33
CA ARG A 304 -10.23 -9.24 20.89
C ARG A 304 -9.83 -7.91 20.24
N ASP A 305 -9.90 -6.82 20.99
CA ASP A 305 -9.51 -5.49 20.51
C ASP A 305 -7.99 -5.34 20.50
N ILE A 306 -7.26 -6.04 21.36
CA ILE A 306 -5.79 -6.16 21.29
C ILE A 306 -5.37 -6.88 20.01
N VAL A 307 -6.03 -7.99 19.67
CA VAL A 307 -5.79 -8.68 18.40
C VAL A 307 -6.08 -7.78 17.20
N ARG A 308 -7.18 -7.01 17.25
CA ARG A 308 -7.48 -6.02 16.21
C ARG A 308 -6.41 -4.93 16.11
N LEU A 309 -5.88 -4.48 17.24
CA LEU A 309 -4.78 -3.52 17.27
C LEU A 309 -3.51 -4.08 16.64
N GLN A 310 -3.15 -5.34 16.94
CA GLN A 310 -2.02 -6.02 16.29
C GLN A 310 -2.19 -6.07 14.77
N ARG A 311 -3.41 -6.35 14.28
CA ARG A 311 -3.73 -6.34 12.85
C ARG A 311 -3.62 -4.95 12.24
N ALA A 312 -4.09 -3.90 12.92
CA ALA A 312 -3.96 -2.53 12.45
C ALA A 312 -2.50 -2.07 12.37
N ILE A 313 -1.67 -2.47 13.34
CA ILE A 313 -0.22 -2.23 13.32
C ILE A 313 0.44 -2.96 12.14
N MET A 314 0.11 -4.24 11.97
CA MET A 314 0.63 -5.06 10.87
C MET A 314 0.18 -4.50 9.50
N LEU A 315 -1.07 -4.06 9.39
CA LEU A 315 -1.61 -3.42 8.19
C LEU A 315 -0.81 -2.17 7.83
N LYS A 316 -0.57 -1.28 8.80
CA LYS A 316 0.27 -0.10 8.58
C LYS A 316 1.64 -0.47 8.02
N MET A 317 2.32 -1.45 8.64
CA MET A 317 3.65 -1.86 8.20
C MET A 317 3.63 -2.44 6.79
N ILE A 318 2.61 -3.25 6.46
CA ILE A 318 2.42 -3.79 5.12
C ILE A 318 2.17 -2.66 4.12
N VAL A 319 1.29 -1.70 4.43
CA VAL A 319 1.04 -0.54 3.57
C VAL A 319 2.34 0.22 3.28
N GLN A 320 3.11 0.52 4.33
CA GLN A 320 4.39 1.23 4.21
C GLN A 320 5.43 0.46 3.38
N LEU A 321 5.52 -0.86 3.52
CA LEU A 321 6.46 -1.69 2.75
C LEU A 321 6.09 -1.80 1.27
N ASN A 322 4.83 -1.55 0.90
CA ASN A 322 4.33 -1.70 -0.45
C ASN A 322 4.09 -0.37 -1.17
N GLY A 323 4.86 0.67 -0.80
CA GLY A 323 4.84 1.98 -1.46
C GLY A 323 3.94 3.02 -0.79
N GLY A 324 3.40 2.72 0.40
CA GLY A 324 2.50 3.63 1.12
C GLY A 324 1.09 3.66 0.53
N GLU A 325 0.29 4.59 1.04
CA GLU A 325 -1.15 4.69 0.71
C GLU A 325 -1.39 5.05 -0.75
N GLU A 326 -0.61 5.99 -1.29
CA GLU A 326 -0.71 6.42 -2.70
C GLU A 326 -0.45 5.27 -3.69
N SER A 327 0.31 4.24 -3.28
CA SER A 327 0.63 3.10 -4.13
C SER A 327 -0.39 1.96 -4.04
N LEU A 328 -1.29 1.98 -3.05
CA LEU A 328 -2.24 0.90 -2.75
C LEU A 328 -3.68 1.33 -3.05
N SER A 329 -3.93 1.58 -4.34
CA SER A 329 -5.27 1.73 -4.93
C SER A 329 -5.85 0.38 -5.39
N LEU A 330 -7.13 0.34 -5.77
CA LEU A 330 -7.77 -0.86 -6.32
C LEU A 330 -7.09 -1.32 -7.61
N ASP A 331 -6.69 -0.38 -8.47
CA ASP A 331 -5.94 -0.66 -9.70
C ASP A 331 -4.62 -1.37 -9.39
N ASN A 332 -3.98 -0.97 -8.30
CA ASN A 332 -2.71 -1.51 -7.86
C ASN A 332 -2.87 -2.70 -6.91
N PHE A 333 -4.06 -3.08 -6.46
CA PHE A 333 -4.29 -4.24 -5.59
C PHE A 333 -4.96 -5.38 -6.38
N SER A 334 -4.22 -5.95 -7.32
CA SER A 334 -4.75 -6.94 -8.28
C SER A 334 -4.21 -8.36 -8.09
N ILE A 335 -4.99 -9.33 -8.56
CA ILE A 335 -4.66 -10.76 -8.48
C ILE A 335 -3.28 -11.02 -9.07
N GLY A 336 -2.46 -11.71 -8.30
CA GLY A 336 -1.11 -12.13 -8.67
C GLY A 336 -0.02 -11.13 -8.34
N LYS A 337 -0.34 -9.91 -7.88
CA LYS A 337 0.63 -9.00 -7.30
C LYS A 337 1.16 -9.57 -5.99
N ILE A 338 2.43 -9.25 -5.71
CA ILE A 338 3.11 -9.65 -4.50
C ILE A 338 3.01 -8.50 -3.49
N LEU A 339 2.56 -8.82 -2.29
CA LEU A 339 2.47 -7.94 -1.14
C LEU A 339 3.55 -8.30 -0.13
N HIS A 340 4.49 -7.40 0.09
CA HIS A 340 5.57 -7.58 1.04
C HIS A 340 5.08 -7.44 2.48
N THR A 341 5.60 -8.26 3.40
CA THR A 341 5.25 -8.21 4.82
C THR A 341 6.47 -8.01 5.70
N PRO A 342 6.33 -7.40 6.88
CA PRO A 342 7.49 -7.16 7.74
C PRO A 342 7.94 -8.45 8.44
N GLU A 343 9.26 -8.63 8.56
CA GLU A 343 9.83 -9.49 9.61
C GLU A 343 9.90 -8.69 10.91
N LEU A 344 9.27 -9.21 11.96
CA LEU A 344 9.42 -8.68 13.31
C LEU A 344 10.14 -9.71 14.16
N GLY A 345 11.26 -9.31 14.74
CA GLY A 345 11.91 -10.09 15.80
C GLY A 345 11.06 -10.09 17.08
N SER A 346 11.31 -11.05 17.97
CA SER A 346 10.64 -11.13 19.28
C SER A 346 10.80 -9.88 20.13
N ASP A 347 11.86 -9.10 19.89
CA ASP A 347 12.17 -7.87 20.61
C ASP A 347 11.73 -6.59 19.89
N ALA A 348 10.96 -6.71 18.80
CA ALA A 348 10.44 -5.54 18.10
C ALA A 348 9.49 -4.74 19.01
N VAL A 349 9.67 -3.43 19.06
CA VAL A 349 8.76 -2.49 19.72
C VAL A 349 7.95 -1.78 18.64
N THR A 350 6.63 -1.78 18.77
CA THR A 350 5.72 -1.18 17.77
C THR A 350 5.00 0.01 18.37
N VAL A 351 4.92 1.09 17.61
CA VAL A 351 4.26 2.34 18.02
C VAL A 351 2.83 2.36 17.51
N ILE A 352 1.89 2.77 18.36
CA ILE A 352 0.55 3.19 17.94
C ILE A 352 0.55 4.70 17.68
N ASP A 353 -0.05 5.10 16.56
CA ASP A 353 -0.22 6.48 16.13
C ASP A 353 -1.54 6.66 15.37
N ALA A 354 -1.76 7.86 14.81
CA ALA A 354 -2.98 8.21 14.12
C ALA A 354 -3.30 7.26 12.93
N ASP A 355 -2.29 6.78 12.21
CA ASP A 355 -2.49 5.84 11.11
C ASP A 355 -2.97 4.48 11.63
N VAL A 356 -2.35 3.96 12.70
CA VAL A 356 -2.82 2.72 13.35
C VAL A 356 -4.26 2.88 13.83
N ALA A 357 -4.61 4.03 14.42
CA ALA A 357 -5.97 4.30 14.85
C ALA A 357 -6.97 4.38 13.68
N ARG A 358 -6.57 5.02 12.56
CA ARG A 358 -7.38 5.07 11.35
C ARG A 358 -7.60 3.70 10.75
N TYR A 359 -6.55 2.87 10.65
CA TYR A 359 -6.67 1.48 10.21
C TYR A 359 -7.54 0.64 11.14
N PHE A 360 -7.44 0.83 12.45
CA PHE A 360 -8.28 0.17 13.44
C PHE A 360 -9.78 0.48 13.22
N PHE A 361 -10.09 1.75 12.92
CA PHE A 361 -11.45 2.19 12.61
C PHE A 361 -11.92 1.70 11.23
N HIS A 362 -11.18 2.04 10.18
CA HIS A 362 -11.53 1.73 8.79
C HIS A 362 -11.70 0.24 8.56
N THR A 363 -10.87 -0.63 9.15
CA THR A 363 -11.00 -2.07 8.91
C THR A 363 -12.21 -2.70 9.59
N GLU A 364 -12.76 -2.09 10.65
CA GLU A 364 -13.98 -2.58 11.28
C GLU A 364 -15.24 -2.01 10.63
N LEU A 365 -15.28 -0.68 10.43
CA LEU A 365 -16.45 0.04 9.95
C LEU A 365 -16.28 0.48 8.49
N TYR A 366 -15.54 -0.32 7.70
CA TYR A 366 -15.13 0.02 6.33
C TYR A 366 -16.29 0.44 5.43
N TYR A 367 -17.43 -0.26 5.51
CA TYR A 367 -18.59 0.02 4.67
C TYR A 367 -19.24 1.37 5.02
N ALA A 368 -19.37 1.68 6.31
CA ALA A 368 -19.90 2.98 6.71
C ALA A 368 -18.90 4.11 6.38
N ALA A 369 -17.61 3.87 6.58
CA ALA A 369 -16.54 4.82 6.30
C ALA A 369 -16.43 5.15 4.79
N ILE A 370 -16.50 4.15 3.91
CA ILE A 370 -16.44 4.39 2.46
C ILE A 370 -17.67 5.15 1.96
N ILE A 371 -18.87 4.80 2.44
CA ILE A 371 -20.09 5.51 2.04
C ILE A 371 -20.02 6.97 2.47
N LYS A 372 -19.58 7.24 3.70
CA LYS A 372 -19.35 8.60 4.19
C LYS A 372 -18.33 9.34 3.32
N ARG A 373 -17.18 8.72 3.02
CA ARG A 373 -16.13 9.34 2.18
C ARG A 373 -16.66 9.67 0.78
N ILE A 374 -17.40 8.75 0.16
CA ILE A 374 -18.05 8.99 -1.12
C ILE A 374 -19.01 10.18 -1.02
N GLU A 375 -19.90 10.20 -0.03
CA GLU A 375 -20.88 11.28 0.14
C GLU A 375 -20.22 12.65 0.35
N GLU A 376 -19.15 12.71 1.15
CA GLU A 376 -18.36 13.93 1.36
C GLU A 376 -17.70 14.41 0.07
N THR A 377 -17.07 13.51 -0.69
CA THR A 377 -16.44 13.86 -1.96
C THR A 377 -17.47 14.30 -3.00
N LEU A 378 -18.63 13.64 -3.08
CA LEU A 378 -19.72 14.03 -3.98
C LEU A 378 -20.25 15.42 -3.63
N LYS A 379 -20.39 15.74 -2.34
CA LYS A 379 -20.79 17.08 -1.90
C LYS A 379 -19.77 18.14 -2.29
N LEU A 380 -18.48 17.88 -2.07
CA LEU A 380 -17.42 18.79 -2.52
C LEU A 380 -17.44 18.96 -4.04
N PHE A 381 -17.73 17.89 -4.77
CA PHE A 381 -17.83 17.92 -6.22
C PHE A 381 -18.99 18.79 -6.68
N ASP A 382 -20.17 18.63 -6.06
CA ASP A 382 -21.33 19.47 -6.32
C ASP A 382 -21.02 20.95 -6.06
N ASP A 383 -20.37 21.26 -4.93
CA ASP A 383 -19.96 22.63 -4.59
C ASP A 383 -18.94 23.19 -5.61
N ALA A 384 -18.04 22.35 -6.13
CA ALA A 384 -17.00 22.75 -7.08
C ALA A 384 -17.56 22.99 -8.50
N ILE A 385 -18.52 22.20 -8.97
CA ILE A 385 -19.12 22.40 -10.30
C ILE A 385 -20.06 23.61 -10.36
N ASP A 386 -20.53 24.10 -9.22
CA ASP A 386 -21.33 25.32 -9.14
C ASP A 386 -20.46 26.58 -9.34
N ASP A 387 -19.13 26.48 -9.32
CA ASP A 387 -18.21 27.58 -9.62
C ASP A 387 -18.24 27.93 -11.12
N PRO A 388 -18.54 29.18 -11.52
CA PRO A 388 -18.54 29.59 -12.92
C PRO A 388 -17.22 29.33 -13.66
N SER A 389 -16.10 29.31 -12.94
CA SER A 389 -14.78 29.01 -13.49
C SER A 389 -14.60 27.54 -13.86
N VAL A 390 -15.36 26.64 -13.24
CA VAL A 390 -15.41 25.21 -13.57
C VAL A 390 -16.44 24.96 -14.67
N GLN A 391 -17.62 25.59 -14.59
CA GLN A 391 -18.71 25.42 -15.56
C GLN A 391 -18.31 25.73 -17.00
N MET A 392 -17.35 26.64 -17.22
CA MET A 392 -16.89 26.95 -18.59
C MET A 392 -16.23 25.76 -19.30
N TYR A 393 -15.84 24.72 -18.55
CA TYR A 393 -15.23 23.49 -19.06
C TYR A 393 -16.24 22.33 -19.17
N LEU A 394 -17.53 22.58 -18.95
CA LEU A 394 -18.62 21.61 -19.14
C LEU A 394 -19.46 21.95 -20.37
N GLU A 395 -20.00 20.94 -21.03
CA GLU A 395 -20.92 21.11 -22.16
C GLU A 395 -22.23 21.82 -21.72
N PRO A 396 -22.81 22.70 -22.57
CA PRO A 396 -24.08 23.36 -22.26
C PRO A 396 -25.20 22.34 -22.07
N GLY A 397 -25.68 22.18 -20.83
CA GLY A 397 -26.71 21.21 -20.48
C GLY A 397 -26.21 19.99 -19.71
N ALA A 398 -24.90 19.86 -19.48
CA ALA A 398 -24.33 18.87 -18.55
C ALA A 398 -24.67 19.15 -17.06
N ASN A 399 -25.43 20.22 -16.79
CA ASN A 399 -25.85 20.62 -15.45
C ASN A 399 -27.03 19.79 -14.95
N ARG A 400 -26.81 19.06 -13.84
CA ARG A 400 -27.77 18.55 -12.83
C ARG A 400 -29.00 17.74 -13.27
N ALA A 401 -29.49 17.87 -14.50
CA ALA A 401 -30.73 17.22 -14.95
C ALA A 401 -30.63 15.69 -14.97
N ASP A 402 -29.42 15.15 -15.05
CA ASP A 402 -29.14 13.72 -14.97
C ASP A 402 -28.87 13.20 -13.53
N LEU A 403 -28.70 14.12 -12.55
CA LEU A 403 -28.39 13.84 -11.15
C LEU A 403 -29.63 13.70 -10.25
N GLU A 404 -30.83 14.08 -10.72
CA GLU A 404 -32.12 13.93 -10.00
C GLU A 404 -32.77 12.54 -10.15
#